data_AF-A0A4Q9PHX2-F1
#
_entry.id   AF-A0A4Q9PHX2-F1
#
_cell.length_a   1.000
_cell.length_b   1.000
_cell.length_c   1.000
_cell.angle_alpha   90.00
_cell.angle_beta   90.00
_cell.angle_gamma   90.00
#
_symmetry.space_group_name_H-M   'P 1'
#
loop_
_entity.id
_entity.type
_entity.pdbx_description
1 polymer ?
#
loop_
_entity_poly.entity_id
_entity_poly.type
_entity_poly.pdbx_seq_one_letter_code
_entity_poly.pdbx_strand_id
1 'polypeptide(L)'
;MATHCVMGVSRGPRLRVSKVCLNNPFELPVSHPVAVLHLSYPTMVIQQPSNQIKLTNVSIVRLKKGGKRFEIACYKNKVQEWRSGVETNIDDVLQIANVFVNVSKGELAKSNELQKAFKTTDTNTIVKEILEKGEVQVGEKEREHDLSSVRREIATLVAEKCVDPSTQRPYPVGVIDKAMTEAGFSVKQGKSAKAQVSECIKLLQTHSQLPIQRARMRVKVSVPKGDVERLRTKVLECAESVEKDEQGGDEWETVLLIDPGQFRIINELLQKECKGRGRLETLTFAATAGS
;
A
#
# COMPACT_ATOMS: atom_id res chain seq x y z
N MET A 1 91.54 16.55 -40.18
CA MET A 1 90.67 15.62 -40.94
C MET A 1 89.23 15.95 -40.55
N ALA A 2 88.60 16.87 -41.31
CA ALA A 2 87.57 16.59 -42.34
C ALA A 2 86.22 16.22 -41.66
N THR A 3 85.03 16.80 -41.94
CA THR A 3 84.51 17.63 -43.05
C THR A 3 83.05 18.03 -42.68
N HIS A 4 82.59 19.24 -43.08
CA HIS A 4 81.23 19.68 -43.52
C HIS A 4 79.92 19.11 -42.87
N CYS A 5 78.76 19.78 -42.71
CA CYS A 5 78.11 21.00 -43.24
C CYS A 5 76.81 21.23 -42.39
N VAL A 6 76.47 22.45 -41.87
CA VAL A 6 75.39 23.38 -42.34
C VAL A 6 73.94 22.89 -42.09
N MET A 7 72.92 23.59 -41.54
CA MET A 7 72.61 24.95 -41.05
C MET A 7 71.33 24.84 -40.15
N GLY A 8 71.16 25.57 -39.03
CA GLY A 8 70.39 26.83 -38.91
C GLY A 8 68.85 26.58 -38.84
N VAL A 9 68.04 27.05 -37.88
CA VAL A 9 67.76 28.43 -37.38
C VAL A 9 66.88 28.29 -36.11
N SER A 10 67.26 28.76 -34.90
CA SER A 10 67.07 30.10 -34.28
C SER A 10 65.58 30.50 -34.09
N ARG A 11 65.01 31.02 -32.99
CA ARG A 11 65.34 31.80 -31.76
C ARG A 11 64.14 31.57 -30.80
N GLY A 12 64.09 31.82 -29.48
CA GLY A 12 64.78 32.72 -28.55
C GLY A 12 63.91 32.82 -27.26
N PRO A 13 64.36 33.52 -26.20
CA PRO A 13 64.12 33.10 -24.82
C PRO A 13 63.20 34.01 -23.95
N ARG A 14 62.94 33.49 -22.74
CA ARG A 14 62.30 34.07 -21.53
C ARG A 14 62.62 35.55 -21.25
N LEU A 15 61.70 36.28 -20.59
CA LEU A 15 61.83 36.72 -19.17
C LEU A 15 60.78 37.76 -18.71
N ARG A 16 60.30 37.52 -17.47
CA ARG A 16 59.97 38.42 -16.34
C ARG A 16 58.88 39.49 -16.40
N VAL A 17 58.24 39.52 -15.24
CA VAL A 17 57.12 40.34 -14.75
C VAL A 17 57.64 41.64 -14.15
N SER A 18 56.92 42.75 -14.34
CA SER A 18 56.95 43.86 -13.39
C SER A 18 55.65 44.68 -13.41
N LYS A 19 55.24 45.00 -12.19
CA LYS A 19 54.03 45.67 -11.69
C LYS A 19 54.21 47.18 -11.77
N VAL A 20 53.22 47.96 -12.23
CA VAL A 20 53.00 49.35 -11.79
C VAL A 20 51.50 49.65 -11.82
N CYS A 21 50.97 50.12 -10.69
CA CYS A 21 49.68 50.78 -10.53
C CYS A 21 49.92 52.30 -10.39
N LEU A 22 48.97 53.14 -10.84
CA LEU A 22 48.29 54.21 -10.06
C LEU A 22 47.68 55.32 -10.96
N ASN A 23 46.36 55.51 -10.75
CA ASN A 23 45.58 56.77 -10.62
C ASN A 23 45.30 57.74 -11.82
N ASN A 24 44.05 57.66 -12.32
CA ASN A 24 42.96 58.68 -12.43
C ASN A 24 43.21 60.04 -13.14
N PRO A 25 42.16 60.85 -13.44
CA PRO A 25 40.85 60.61 -14.10
C PRO A 25 40.69 61.53 -15.35
N PHE A 26 39.98 61.15 -16.41
CA PHE A 26 39.51 62.16 -17.39
C PHE A 26 38.24 61.73 -18.12
N GLU A 27 37.44 62.74 -18.41
CA GLU A 27 36.00 62.75 -18.63
C GLU A 27 35.54 62.08 -19.94
N LEU A 28 34.29 61.62 -19.90
CA LEU A 28 33.52 61.12 -21.04
C LEU A 28 33.25 62.24 -22.07
N PRO A 29 33.27 61.93 -23.38
CA PRO A 29 32.36 62.56 -24.30
C PRO A 29 31.26 61.59 -24.73
N VAL A 30 30.06 62.15 -24.73
CA VAL A 30 28.77 61.51 -24.99
C VAL A 30 28.58 61.25 -26.49
N SER A 31 27.84 60.16 -26.76
CA SER A 31 27.06 59.84 -27.97
C SER A 31 27.78 59.62 -29.29
N HIS A 32 27.90 58.35 -29.69
CA HIS A 32 27.27 57.85 -30.93
C HIS A 32 26.54 56.54 -30.58
N PRO A 33 25.29 56.32 -31.02
CA PRO A 33 24.62 55.05 -30.79
C PRO A 33 25.30 53.97 -31.62
N VAL A 34 26.09 53.12 -30.99
CA VAL A 34 26.50 51.85 -31.60
C VAL A 34 25.24 51.00 -31.65
N ALA A 35 24.67 50.86 -32.84
CA ALA A 35 23.61 49.91 -33.09
C ALA A 35 24.12 48.51 -32.74
N VAL A 36 23.71 48.02 -31.56
CA VAL A 36 23.88 46.61 -31.19
C VAL A 36 22.94 45.85 -32.13
N LEU A 37 23.49 45.40 -33.26
CA LEU A 37 22.85 44.40 -34.10
C LEU A 37 22.72 43.14 -33.25
N HIS A 38 21.57 43.01 -32.62
CA HIS A 38 21.10 41.76 -32.03
C HIS A 38 20.95 40.79 -33.21
N LEU A 39 22.02 40.05 -33.51
CA LEU A 39 21.97 38.89 -34.38
C LEU A 39 21.07 37.87 -33.68
N SER A 40 19.77 37.97 -33.93
CA SER A 40 18.80 36.92 -33.62
C SER A 40 19.15 35.74 -34.51
N TYR A 41 19.96 34.83 -33.98
CA TYR A 41 20.17 33.54 -34.61
C TYR A 41 18.80 32.88 -34.80
N PRO A 42 18.41 32.54 -36.03
CA PRO A 42 17.15 31.86 -36.26
C PRO A 42 17.22 30.52 -35.52
N THR A 43 16.29 30.30 -34.59
CA THR A 43 16.13 29.01 -33.93
C THR A 43 15.73 28.00 -34.99
N MET A 44 16.70 27.21 -35.47
CA MET A 44 16.41 26.07 -36.33
C MET A 44 15.49 25.12 -35.56
N VAL A 45 14.25 24.98 -36.03
CA VAL A 45 13.32 23.98 -35.53
C VAL A 45 13.85 22.62 -36.00
N ILE A 46 14.38 21.84 -35.07
CA ILE A 46 14.85 20.48 -35.33
C ILE A 46 13.61 19.63 -35.69
N GLN A 47 13.41 19.37 -36.98
CA GLN A 47 12.33 18.53 -37.52
C GLN A 47 12.64 17.02 -37.40
N GLN A 48 13.32 16.64 -36.33
CA GLN A 48 13.57 15.24 -36.02
C GLN A 48 12.57 14.81 -34.95
N PRO A 49 11.92 13.63 -35.07
CA PRO A 49 11.10 13.11 -33.98
C PRO A 49 11.98 13.04 -32.73
N SER A 50 11.51 13.61 -31.62
CA SER A 50 12.29 13.63 -30.38
C SER A 50 12.68 12.19 -30.04
N ASN A 51 13.97 11.93 -29.83
CA ASN A 51 14.49 10.61 -29.47
C ASN A 51 14.18 10.29 -27.98
N GLN A 52 12.94 10.57 -27.55
CA GLN A 52 12.47 10.37 -26.20
C GLN A 52 11.73 9.04 -26.13
N ILE A 53 12.42 8.02 -25.64
CA ILE A 53 11.85 6.70 -25.42
C ILE A 53 10.96 6.79 -24.17
N LYS A 54 9.64 6.71 -24.37
CA LYS A 54 8.68 6.62 -23.26
C LYS A 54 8.49 5.16 -22.88
N LEU A 55 8.77 4.84 -21.63
CA LEU A 55 8.51 3.52 -21.07
C LEU A 55 6.99 3.36 -20.88
N THR A 56 6.33 2.58 -21.73
CA THR A 56 4.86 2.49 -21.78
C THR A 56 4.26 1.52 -20.75
N ASN A 57 5.07 0.66 -20.12
CA ASN A 57 4.57 -0.39 -19.21
C ASN A 57 5.51 -0.67 -18.03
N VAL A 58 5.95 0.38 -17.34
CA VAL A 58 6.81 0.24 -16.16
C VAL A 58 6.01 0.42 -14.87
N SER A 59 6.27 -0.43 -13.88
CA SER A 59 5.95 -0.15 -12.48
C SER A 59 7.17 0.48 -11.81
N ILE A 60 6.95 1.56 -11.07
CA ILE A 60 8.02 2.31 -10.41
C ILE A 60 7.99 1.94 -8.94
N VAL A 61 9.11 1.43 -8.43
CA VAL A 61 9.30 1.24 -6.99
C VAL A 61 10.17 2.38 -6.48
N ARG A 62 9.67 3.12 -5.50
CA ARG A 62 10.32 4.31 -4.95
C ARG A 62 10.78 4.07 -3.52
N LEU A 63 12.01 4.46 -3.22
CA LEU A 63 12.55 4.50 -1.86
C LEU A 63 13.12 5.89 -1.56
N LYS A 64 12.73 6.49 -0.44
CA LYS A 64 13.33 7.73 0.06
C LYS A 64 14.35 7.41 1.15
N LYS A 65 15.64 7.62 0.87
CA LYS A 65 16.75 7.32 1.79
C LYS A 65 17.82 8.39 1.69
N GLY A 66 18.42 8.79 2.83
CA GLY A 66 19.48 9.81 2.84
C GLY A 66 19.04 11.19 2.30
N GLY A 67 17.76 11.55 2.46
CA GLY A 67 17.20 12.82 1.96
C GLY A 67 16.92 12.85 0.46
N LYS A 68 17.25 11.79 -0.30
CA LYS A 68 17.01 11.68 -1.74
C LYS A 68 16.00 10.59 -2.07
N ARG A 69 15.42 10.65 -3.27
CA ARG A 69 14.51 9.65 -3.81
C ARG A 69 15.28 8.80 -4.81
N PHE A 70 15.10 7.49 -4.70
CA PHE A 70 15.64 6.51 -5.63
C PHE A 70 14.47 5.70 -6.17
N GLU A 71 14.50 5.44 -7.47
CA GLU A 71 13.44 4.78 -8.22
C GLU A 71 14.04 3.69 -9.11
N ILE A 72 13.32 2.58 -9.25
CA ILE A 72 13.68 1.48 -10.15
C ILE A 72 12.51 1.18 -11.09
N ALA A 73 12.85 0.79 -12.31
CA ALA A 73 11.89 0.43 -13.35
C ALA A 73 11.70 -1.09 -13.37
N CYS A 74 10.52 -1.55 -12.96
CA CYS A 74 10.18 -2.97 -12.88
C CYS A 74 9.03 -3.32 -13.82
N TYR A 75 8.88 -4.60 -14.14
CA TYR A 75 7.65 -5.12 -14.73
C TYR A 75 6.51 -5.14 -13.71
N LYS A 76 5.30 -4.77 -14.12
CA LYS A 76 4.15 -4.53 -13.22
C LYS A 76 3.81 -5.74 -12.33
N ASN A 77 3.72 -6.93 -12.91
CA ASN A 77 3.29 -8.13 -12.17
C ASN A 77 4.40 -8.74 -11.31
N LYS A 78 5.67 -8.48 -11.66
CA LYS A 78 6.83 -9.13 -11.06
C LYS A 78 7.20 -8.59 -9.68
N VAL A 79 6.84 -7.35 -9.37
CA VAL A 79 7.17 -6.73 -8.07
C VAL A 79 6.45 -7.41 -6.91
N GLN A 80 5.18 -7.79 -7.10
CA GLN A 80 4.42 -8.51 -6.08
C GLN A 80 4.93 -9.95 -5.92
N GLU A 81 5.23 -10.62 -7.03
CA GLU A 81 5.81 -11.98 -7.05
C GLU A 81 7.17 -12.04 -6.33
N TRP A 82 8.00 -11.00 -6.49
CA TRP A 82 9.26 -10.87 -5.75
C TRP A 82 9.03 -10.79 -4.24
N ARG A 83 8.02 -10.04 -3.79
CA ARG A 83 7.68 -9.90 -2.37
C ARG A 83 7.06 -11.14 -1.76
N SER A 84 6.32 -11.91 -2.54
CA SER A 84 5.80 -13.22 -2.12
C SER A 84 6.86 -14.33 -2.18
N GLY A 85 8.03 -14.06 -2.78
CA GLY A 85 9.13 -15.02 -2.91
C GLY A 85 8.93 -16.04 -4.03
N VAL A 86 8.02 -15.78 -4.97
CA VAL A 86 7.76 -16.66 -6.13
C VAL A 86 8.87 -16.55 -7.16
N GLU A 87 9.39 -15.34 -7.37
CA GLU A 87 10.50 -15.06 -8.29
C GLU A 87 11.78 -14.75 -7.52
N THR A 88 12.90 -15.37 -7.91
CA THR A 88 14.21 -15.22 -7.24
C THR A 88 15.25 -14.50 -8.09
N ASN A 89 15.03 -14.37 -9.40
CA ASN A 89 15.94 -13.70 -10.31
C ASN A 89 15.61 -12.21 -10.44
N ILE A 90 16.62 -11.36 -10.23
CA ILE A 90 16.45 -9.89 -10.25
C ILE A 90 16.22 -9.38 -11.68
N ASP A 91 16.91 -9.98 -12.65
CA ASP A 91 16.89 -9.55 -14.05
C ASP A 91 15.50 -9.74 -14.69
N ASP A 92 14.72 -10.72 -14.22
CA ASP A 92 13.36 -10.97 -14.70
C ASP A 92 12.34 -9.96 -14.12
N VAL A 93 12.67 -9.33 -12.99
CA VAL A 93 11.81 -8.34 -12.32
C VAL A 93 12.04 -6.94 -12.88
N LEU A 94 13.28 -6.61 -13.20
CA LEU A 94 13.69 -5.28 -13.68
C LEU A 94 13.57 -5.16 -15.19
N GLN A 95 13.14 -3.99 -15.68
CA GLN A 95 13.27 -3.68 -17.11
C GLN A 95 14.66 -3.16 -17.45
N ILE A 96 15.25 -2.40 -16.52
CA ILE A 96 16.56 -1.79 -16.68
C ILE A 96 17.28 -1.95 -15.34
N ALA A 97 18.44 -2.60 -15.36
CA ALA A 97 19.27 -2.86 -14.18
C ALA A 97 20.04 -1.62 -13.68
N ASN A 98 19.38 -0.46 -13.63
CA ASN A 98 19.95 0.81 -13.16
C ASN A 98 19.02 1.49 -12.14
N VAL A 99 19.63 2.24 -11.22
CA VAL A 99 18.90 3.03 -10.21
C VAL A 99 18.77 4.48 -10.70
N PHE A 100 17.55 4.98 -10.68
CA PHE A 100 17.19 6.32 -11.12
C PHE A 100 16.87 7.23 -9.93
N VAL A 101 17.04 8.54 -10.08
CA VAL A 101 16.41 9.55 -9.22
C VAL A 101 14.95 9.75 -9.66
N ASN A 102 14.71 9.67 -10.97
CA ASN A 102 13.39 9.77 -11.57
C ASN A 102 13.31 8.91 -12.84
N VAL A 103 12.50 7.84 -12.81
CA VAL A 103 12.34 6.93 -13.96
C VAL A 103 11.65 7.62 -15.13
N SER A 104 10.61 8.42 -14.88
CA SER A 104 9.85 9.13 -15.92
C SER A 104 10.69 10.14 -16.71
N LYS A 105 11.73 10.71 -16.07
CA LYS A 105 12.67 11.63 -16.71
C LYS A 105 13.95 10.95 -17.22
N GLY A 106 14.15 9.67 -16.90
CA GLY A 106 15.37 8.93 -17.21
C GLY A 106 16.60 9.46 -16.46
N GLU A 107 16.43 10.11 -15.31
CA GLU A 107 17.53 10.71 -14.55
C GLU A 107 18.21 9.64 -13.69
N LEU A 108 19.45 9.26 -14.04
CA LEU A 108 20.23 8.24 -13.33
C LEU A 108 20.81 8.75 -12.01
N ALA A 109 20.85 7.89 -10.99
CA ALA A 109 21.50 8.21 -9.72
C ALA A 109 23.03 8.18 -9.87
N LYS A 110 23.70 9.23 -9.38
CA LYS A 110 25.17 9.30 -9.37
C LYS A 110 25.74 8.38 -8.29
N SER A 111 26.88 7.73 -8.55
CA SER A 111 27.53 6.80 -7.61
C SER A 111 27.83 7.42 -6.24
N ASN A 112 28.17 8.72 -6.19
CA ASN A 112 28.39 9.46 -4.94
C ASN A 112 27.14 9.53 -4.05
N GLU A 113 25.95 9.52 -4.64
CA GLU A 113 24.67 9.61 -3.93
C GLU A 113 24.23 8.24 -3.43
N LEU A 114 24.46 7.22 -4.25
CA LEU A 114 24.25 5.82 -3.87
C LEU A 114 25.14 5.45 -2.68
N GLN A 115 26.43 5.81 -2.72
CA GLN A 115 27.36 5.54 -1.61
C GLN A 115 26.94 6.26 -0.31
N LYS A 116 26.44 7.50 -0.39
CA LYS A 116 25.97 8.24 0.80
C LYS A 116 24.69 7.65 1.40
N ALA A 117 23.75 7.21 0.56
CA ALA A 117 22.45 6.72 1.02
C ALA A 117 22.47 5.24 1.43
N PHE A 118 23.16 4.39 0.66
CA PHE A 118 23.17 2.94 0.82
C PHE A 118 24.46 2.39 1.42
N LYS A 119 25.51 3.22 1.54
CA LYS A 119 26.87 2.83 2.00
C LYS A 119 27.56 1.80 1.10
N THR A 120 26.99 1.56 -0.09
CA THR A 120 27.43 0.58 -1.08
C THR A 120 27.34 1.20 -2.48
N THR A 121 28.23 0.77 -3.38
CA THR A 121 28.23 1.14 -4.81
C THR A 121 27.65 0.06 -5.72
N ASP A 122 27.47 -1.16 -5.22
CA ASP A 122 26.90 -2.27 -5.97
C ASP A 122 25.40 -2.06 -6.25
N THR A 123 25.04 -2.03 -7.53
CA THR A 123 23.68 -1.76 -7.99
C THR A 123 22.73 -2.88 -7.57
N ASN A 124 23.16 -4.13 -7.61
CA ASN A 124 22.29 -5.29 -7.34
C ASN A 124 21.82 -5.31 -5.88
N THR A 125 22.71 -5.07 -4.93
CA THR A 125 22.36 -4.94 -3.50
C THR A 125 21.45 -3.76 -3.23
N ILE A 126 21.68 -2.62 -3.89
CA ILE A 126 20.81 -1.45 -3.78
C ILE A 126 19.40 -1.77 -4.30
N VAL A 127 19.29 -2.42 -5.47
CA VAL A 127 18.00 -2.77 -6.06
C VAL A 127 17.22 -3.73 -5.17
N LYS A 128 17.87 -4.74 -4.57
CA LYS A 128 17.23 -5.63 -3.59
C LYS A 128 16.63 -4.84 -2.42
N GLU A 129 17.39 -3.90 -1.86
CA GLU A 129 16.89 -3.08 -0.76
C GLU A 129 15.71 -2.18 -1.19
N ILE A 130 15.73 -1.65 -2.42
CA ILE A 130 14.63 -0.85 -2.96
C ILE A 130 13.38 -1.71 -3.22
N LEU A 131 13.52 -2.93 -3.73
CA LEU A 131 12.38 -3.84 -3.95
C LEU A 131 11.69 -4.23 -2.64
N GLU A 132 12.48 -4.47 -1.59
CA GLU A 132 12.02 -4.95 -0.30
C GLU A 132 11.42 -3.83 0.57
N LYS A 133 12.09 -2.67 0.65
CA LYS A 133 11.66 -1.54 1.51
C LYS A 133 10.93 -0.42 0.78
N GLY A 134 11.00 -0.40 -0.55
CA GLY A 134 10.39 0.65 -1.36
C GLY A 134 8.88 0.56 -1.40
N GLU A 135 8.23 1.63 -1.84
CA GLU A 135 6.80 1.68 -2.09
C GLU A 135 6.55 1.53 -3.60
N VAL A 136 5.66 0.62 -3.97
CA VAL A 136 5.25 0.43 -5.36
C VAL A 136 4.27 1.52 -5.72
N GLN A 137 4.58 2.29 -6.77
CA GLN A 137 3.65 3.25 -7.33
C GLN A 137 2.63 2.50 -8.20
N VAL A 138 1.50 2.15 -7.61
CA VAL A 138 0.39 1.51 -8.31
C VAL A 138 -0.26 2.50 -9.27
N GLY A 139 -0.54 2.04 -10.50
CA GLY A 139 -1.26 2.85 -11.49
C GLY A 139 -2.70 3.11 -11.08
N GLU A 140 -3.34 4.16 -11.61
CA GLU A 140 -4.73 4.51 -11.28
C GLU A 140 -5.71 3.38 -11.59
N LYS A 141 -5.60 2.77 -12.78
CA LYS A 141 -6.47 1.65 -13.20
C LYS A 141 -6.30 0.39 -12.35
N GLU A 142 -5.07 0.08 -11.98
CA GLU A 142 -4.74 -1.08 -11.14
C GLU A 142 -5.27 -0.88 -9.72
N ARG A 143 -5.06 0.34 -9.18
CA ARG A 143 -5.62 0.75 -7.89
C ARG A 143 -7.14 0.64 -7.86
N GLU A 144 -7.83 1.04 -8.93
CA GLU A 144 -9.29 0.92 -9.05
C GLU A 144 -9.74 -0.55 -9.12
N HIS A 145 -9.02 -1.39 -9.85
CA HIS A 145 -9.28 -2.82 -9.91
C HIS A 145 -9.08 -3.49 -8.53
N ASP A 146 -8.01 -3.17 -7.81
CA ASP A 146 -7.75 -3.69 -6.47
C ASP A 146 -8.80 -3.22 -5.47
N LEU A 147 -9.22 -1.95 -5.55
CA LEU A 147 -10.28 -1.44 -4.69
C LEU A 147 -11.63 -2.10 -5.00
N SER A 148 -11.96 -2.30 -6.28
CA SER A 148 -13.23 -2.91 -6.68
C SER A 148 -13.29 -4.41 -6.34
N SER A 149 -12.17 -5.13 -6.46
CA SER A 149 -12.07 -6.54 -6.06
C SER A 149 -12.22 -6.71 -4.55
N VAL A 150 -11.50 -5.92 -3.74
CA VAL A 150 -11.64 -5.93 -2.27
C VAL A 150 -13.03 -5.47 -1.85
N ARG A 151 -13.63 -4.47 -2.53
CA ARG A 151 -15.01 -4.05 -2.27
C ARG A 151 -15.99 -5.19 -2.49
N ARG A 152 -15.86 -5.92 -3.59
CA ARG A 152 -16.72 -7.07 -3.91
C ARG A 152 -16.53 -8.22 -2.92
N GLU A 153 -15.31 -8.46 -2.46
CA GLU A 153 -15.02 -9.43 -1.40
C GLU A 153 -15.73 -9.03 -0.10
N ILE A 154 -15.64 -7.76 0.31
CA ILE A 154 -16.34 -7.24 1.49
C ILE A 154 -17.85 -7.41 1.35
N ALA A 155 -18.43 -7.05 0.20
CA ALA A 155 -19.87 -7.19 -0.03
C ALA A 155 -20.33 -8.66 0.07
N THR A 156 -19.52 -9.59 -0.44
CA THR A 156 -19.79 -11.04 -0.34
C THR A 156 -19.76 -11.50 1.12
N LEU A 157 -18.73 -11.12 1.86
CA LEU A 157 -18.60 -11.47 3.28
C LEU A 157 -19.67 -10.83 4.17
N VAL A 158 -20.18 -9.65 3.80
CA VAL A 158 -21.30 -9.00 4.49
C VAL A 158 -22.59 -9.75 4.19
N ALA A 159 -22.84 -10.12 2.93
CA ALA A 159 -24.03 -10.89 2.53
C ALA A 159 -24.13 -12.24 3.25
N GLU A 160 -23.00 -12.93 3.48
CA GLU A 160 -22.97 -14.18 4.25
C GLU A 160 -23.29 -14.00 5.74
N LYS A 161 -22.98 -12.83 6.30
CA LYS A 161 -23.06 -12.58 7.76
C LYS A 161 -24.28 -11.79 8.17
N CYS A 162 -25.07 -11.31 7.23
CA CYS A 162 -26.20 -10.42 7.48
C CYS A 162 -27.48 -10.98 6.87
N VAL A 163 -28.58 -10.73 7.57
CA VAL A 163 -29.92 -11.16 7.19
C VAL A 163 -30.89 -9.99 7.33
N ASP A 164 -31.99 -10.09 6.63
CA ASP A 164 -33.16 -9.25 6.84
C ASP A 164 -33.80 -9.58 8.20
N PRO A 165 -34.04 -8.60 9.08
CA PRO A 165 -34.72 -8.83 10.36
C PRO A 165 -36.09 -9.49 10.21
N SER A 166 -36.83 -9.16 9.14
CA SER A 166 -38.21 -9.59 8.94
C SER A 166 -38.30 -10.99 8.32
N THR A 167 -37.49 -11.27 7.30
CA THR A 167 -37.54 -12.54 6.56
C THR A 167 -36.50 -13.56 7.02
N GLN A 168 -35.50 -13.15 7.80
CA GLN A 168 -34.34 -13.95 8.21
C GLN A 168 -33.56 -14.56 7.03
N ARG A 169 -33.69 -13.97 5.83
CA ARG A 169 -32.99 -14.40 4.62
C ARG A 169 -31.76 -13.52 4.37
N PRO A 170 -30.66 -14.07 3.84
CA PRO A 170 -29.49 -13.28 3.47
C PRO A 170 -29.78 -12.40 2.26
N TYR A 171 -29.18 -11.22 2.24
CA TYR A 171 -29.29 -10.31 1.10
C TYR A 171 -28.36 -10.73 -0.04
N PRO A 172 -28.77 -10.54 -1.31
CA PRO A 172 -27.86 -10.75 -2.44
C PRO A 172 -26.76 -9.69 -2.45
N VAL A 173 -25.56 -10.08 -2.91
CA VAL A 173 -24.36 -9.22 -2.93
C VAL A 173 -24.60 -7.88 -3.63
N GLY A 174 -25.37 -7.86 -4.73
CA GLY A 174 -25.67 -6.63 -5.47
C GLY A 174 -26.51 -5.61 -4.70
N VAL A 175 -27.33 -6.05 -3.74
CA VAL A 175 -28.10 -5.16 -2.87
C VAL A 175 -27.18 -4.55 -1.79
N ILE A 176 -26.29 -5.37 -1.22
CA ILE A 176 -25.29 -4.90 -0.26
C ILE A 176 -24.33 -3.89 -0.90
N ASP A 177 -23.86 -4.12 -2.13
CA ASP A 177 -22.94 -3.19 -2.80
C ASP A 177 -23.58 -1.82 -3.09
N LYS A 178 -24.88 -1.81 -3.43
CA LYS A 178 -25.67 -0.57 -3.53
C LYS A 178 -25.76 0.14 -2.18
N ALA A 179 -26.13 -0.58 -1.12
CA ALA A 179 -26.21 -0.03 0.23
C ALA A 179 -24.85 0.50 0.73
N MET A 180 -23.74 -0.16 0.37
CA MET A 180 -22.39 0.31 0.65
C MET A 180 -22.06 1.62 -0.09
N THR A 181 -22.61 1.81 -1.28
CA THR A 181 -22.44 3.05 -2.07
C THR A 181 -23.26 4.18 -1.48
N GLU A 182 -24.52 3.92 -1.14
CA GLU A 182 -25.42 4.88 -0.49
C GLU A 182 -24.89 5.35 0.87
N ALA A 183 -24.35 4.42 1.66
CA ALA A 183 -23.77 4.74 2.96
C ALA A 183 -22.36 5.38 2.86
N GLY A 184 -21.81 5.53 1.66
CA GLY A 184 -20.50 6.16 1.43
C GLY A 184 -19.31 5.35 1.94
N PHE A 185 -19.41 4.02 1.98
CA PHE A 185 -18.33 3.16 2.48
C PHE A 185 -17.10 3.20 1.57
N SER A 186 -15.96 3.56 2.16
CA SER A 186 -14.66 3.65 1.50
C SER A 186 -13.72 2.53 1.94
N VAL A 187 -13.27 1.72 0.98
CA VAL A 187 -12.36 0.57 1.22
C VAL A 187 -10.94 1.05 1.51
N LYS A 188 -10.32 0.49 2.54
CA LYS A 188 -8.94 0.79 2.96
C LYS A 188 -7.98 -0.33 2.55
N GLN A 189 -7.00 -0.06 1.69
CA GLN A 189 -6.06 -1.08 1.18
C GLN A 189 -5.11 -1.66 2.26
N GLY A 190 -4.87 -0.94 3.36
CA GLY A 190 -3.99 -1.39 4.44
C GLY A 190 -4.63 -2.34 5.46
N LYS A 191 -5.92 -2.65 5.32
CA LYS A 191 -6.64 -3.56 6.23
C LYS A 191 -7.19 -4.74 5.44
N SER A 192 -7.21 -5.92 6.06
CA SER A 192 -7.85 -7.09 5.44
C SER A 192 -9.36 -6.87 5.23
N ALA A 193 -9.94 -7.51 4.21
CA ALA A 193 -11.37 -7.45 3.95
C ALA A 193 -12.20 -7.85 5.18
N LYS A 194 -11.81 -8.92 5.86
CA LYS A 194 -12.48 -9.42 7.09
C LYS A 194 -12.55 -8.38 8.22
N ALA A 195 -11.49 -7.61 8.43
CA ALA A 195 -11.48 -6.57 9.45
C ALA A 195 -12.42 -5.40 9.07
N GLN A 196 -12.53 -5.10 7.78
CA GLN A 196 -13.38 -4.03 7.27
C GLN A 196 -14.87 -4.39 7.29
N VAL A 197 -15.23 -5.68 7.24
CA VAL A 197 -16.63 -6.15 7.26
C VAL A 197 -17.37 -5.67 8.51
N SER A 198 -16.78 -5.72 9.70
CA SER A 198 -17.46 -5.26 10.91
C SER A 198 -17.67 -3.74 10.95
N GLU A 199 -16.73 -2.97 10.38
CA GLU A 199 -16.87 -1.51 10.23
C GLU A 199 -17.98 -1.21 9.21
N CYS A 200 -18.03 -1.97 8.11
CA CYS A 200 -19.03 -1.85 7.06
C CYS A 200 -20.45 -2.14 7.58
N ILE A 201 -20.66 -3.24 8.31
CA ILE A 201 -21.99 -3.60 8.85
C ILE A 201 -22.54 -2.49 9.75
N LYS A 202 -21.73 -1.95 10.67
CA LYS A 202 -22.15 -0.85 11.56
C LYS A 202 -22.56 0.40 10.79
N LEU A 203 -21.79 0.73 9.76
CA LEU A 203 -22.04 1.87 8.90
C LEU A 203 -23.32 1.68 8.08
N LEU A 204 -23.56 0.48 7.54
CA LEU A 204 -24.82 0.13 6.86
C LEU A 204 -26.02 0.26 7.81
N GLN A 205 -25.90 -0.19 9.07
CA GLN A 205 -26.98 -0.08 10.06
C GLN A 205 -27.36 1.36 10.41
N THR A 206 -26.40 2.29 10.36
CA THR A 206 -26.63 3.70 10.76
C THR A 206 -27.03 4.59 9.59
N HIS A 207 -26.42 4.37 8.42
CA HIS A 207 -26.49 5.30 7.28
C HIS A 207 -27.24 4.77 6.07
N SER A 208 -27.52 3.47 5.98
CA SER A 208 -28.30 2.92 4.85
C SER A 208 -29.78 2.84 5.19
N GLN A 209 -30.64 2.96 4.18
CA GLN A 209 -32.08 2.75 4.31
C GLN A 209 -32.45 1.27 4.41
N LEU A 210 -31.47 0.37 4.26
CA LEU A 210 -31.67 -1.07 4.21
C LEU A 210 -31.68 -1.65 5.63
N PRO A 211 -32.77 -2.32 6.08
CA PRO A 211 -32.82 -2.94 7.39
C PRO A 211 -31.90 -4.15 7.43
N ILE A 212 -30.70 -4.01 7.99
CA ILE A 212 -29.70 -5.08 8.06
C ILE A 212 -29.45 -5.52 9.51
N GLN A 213 -29.62 -6.81 9.78
CA GLN A 213 -29.25 -7.41 11.05
C GLN A 213 -28.13 -8.43 10.84
N ARG A 214 -27.24 -8.54 11.83
CA ARG A 214 -26.21 -9.55 11.82
C ARG A 214 -26.82 -10.93 12.08
N ALA A 215 -26.40 -11.94 11.35
CA ALA A 215 -26.84 -13.31 11.56
C ALA A 215 -26.45 -13.79 12.96
N ARG A 216 -27.43 -14.37 13.67
CA ARG A 216 -27.28 -14.89 15.03
C ARG A 216 -26.49 -16.19 15.00
N MET A 217 -25.72 -16.43 16.06
CA MET A 217 -25.03 -17.69 16.29
C MET A 217 -25.82 -18.54 17.26
N ARG A 218 -26.01 -19.82 16.91
CA ARG A 218 -26.58 -20.82 17.80
C ARG A 218 -25.45 -21.48 18.57
N VAL A 219 -25.48 -21.37 19.89
CA VAL A 219 -24.44 -21.94 20.77
C VAL A 219 -25.08 -22.84 21.82
N LYS A 220 -24.40 -23.93 22.13
CA LYS A 220 -24.67 -24.78 23.28
C LYS A 220 -23.68 -24.43 24.39
N VAL A 221 -24.20 -24.10 25.54
CA VAL A 221 -23.42 -23.86 26.76
C VAL A 221 -23.65 -25.04 27.70
N SER A 222 -22.59 -25.67 28.17
CA SER A 222 -22.64 -26.63 29.30
C SER A 222 -21.89 -26.06 30.50
N VAL A 223 -22.52 -26.11 31.66
CA VAL A 223 -21.97 -25.62 32.94
C VAL A 223 -22.17 -26.69 34.03
N PRO A 224 -21.15 -27.03 34.82
CA PRO A 224 -21.30 -27.94 35.95
C PRO A 224 -22.25 -27.39 37.02
N LYS A 225 -23.04 -28.26 37.67
CA LYS A 225 -24.08 -27.87 38.65
C LYS A 225 -23.64 -26.89 39.74
N GLY A 226 -22.39 -26.98 40.21
CA GLY A 226 -21.88 -26.15 41.31
C GLY A 226 -21.88 -24.65 41.03
N ASP A 227 -21.83 -24.23 39.76
CA ASP A 227 -21.67 -22.82 39.37
C ASP A 227 -22.91 -22.26 38.64
N VAL A 228 -23.96 -23.07 38.44
CA VAL A 228 -25.13 -22.75 37.61
C VAL A 228 -25.89 -21.53 38.12
N GLU A 229 -26.18 -21.44 39.42
CA GLU A 229 -27.00 -20.35 39.97
C GLU A 229 -26.36 -18.97 39.76
N ARG A 230 -25.02 -18.89 39.72
CA ARG A 230 -24.29 -17.63 39.50
C ARG A 230 -24.16 -17.27 38.03
N LEU A 231 -24.10 -18.27 37.17
CA LEU A 231 -23.78 -18.12 35.76
C LEU A 231 -25.02 -18.03 34.88
N ARG A 232 -26.10 -18.71 35.25
CA ARG A 232 -27.35 -18.76 34.48
C ARG A 232 -27.85 -17.36 34.16
N THR A 233 -27.97 -16.48 35.15
CA THR A 233 -28.45 -15.11 34.92
C THR A 233 -27.54 -14.33 33.97
N LYS A 234 -26.21 -14.39 34.16
CA LYS A 234 -25.24 -13.66 33.32
C LYS A 234 -25.22 -14.17 31.88
N VAL A 235 -25.33 -15.49 31.69
CA VAL A 235 -25.35 -16.11 30.37
C VAL A 235 -26.66 -15.78 29.64
N LEU A 236 -27.79 -15.77 30.34
CA LEU A 236 -29.09 -15.40 29.79
C LEU A 236 -29.18 -13.91 29.43
N GLU A 237 -28.54 -13.01 30.18
CA GLU A 237 -28.44 -11.59 29.83
C GLU A 237 -27.67 -11.34 28.52
N CYS A 238 -26.72 -12.21 28.18
CA CYS A 238 -25.98 -12.14 26.92
C CYS A 238 -26.74 -12.78 25.74
N ALA A 239 -27.84 -13.49 26.00
CA ALA A 239 -28.62 -14.17 24.98
C ALA A 239 -29.77 -13.30 24.49
N GLU A 240 -30.01 -13.32 23.18
CA GLU A 240 -31.17 -12.65 22.59
C GLU A 240 -32.41 -13.54 22.67
N SER A 241 -32.21 -14.86 22.52
CA SER A 241 -33.27 -15.86 22.66
C SER A 241 -32.72 -17.18 23.18
N VAL A 242 -33.53 -17.89 23.95
CA VAL A 242 -33.23 -19.19 24.56
C VAL A 242 -34.11 -20.23 23.87
N GLU A 243 -33.50 -21.22 23.22
CA GLU A 243 -34.26 -22.29 22.57
C GLU A 243 -34.47 -23.49 23.48
N LYS A 244 -33.44 -23.85 24.25
CA LYS A 244 -33.48 -24.97 25.20
C LYS A 244 -32.78 -24.60 26.47
N ASP A 245 -33.36 -25.03 27.58
CA ASP A 245 -32.82 -24.83 28.92
C ASP A 245 -33.12 -26.11 29.71
N GLU A 246 -32.13 -27.01 29.77
CA GLU A 246 -32.25 -28.32 30.40
C GLU A 246 -31.29 -28.43 31.57
N GLN A 247 -31.83 -28.67 32.75
CA GLN A 247 -31.03 -28.94 33.95
C GLN A 247 -30.84 -30.45 34.07
N GLY A 248 -29.72 -30.95 33.58
CA GLY A 248 -29.34 -32.35 33.67
C GLY A 248 -28.97 -32.79 35.09
N GLY A 249 -28.62 -34.07 35.24
CA GLY A 249 -28.23 -34.66 36.52
C GLY A 249 -26.92 -34.09 37.08
N ASP A 250 -25.96 -33.75 36.23
CA ASP A 250 -24.60 -33.34 36.63
C ASP A 250 -24.18 -31.98 36.03
N GLU A 251 -24.72 -31.64 34.85
CA GLU A 251 -24.47 -30.39 34.13
C GLU A 251 -25.79 -29.69 33.76
N TRP A 252 -25.74 -28.36 33.66
CA TRP A 252 -26.76 -27.52 33.08
C TRP A 252 -26.40 -27.26 31.62
N GLU A 253 -27.30 -27.60 30.70
CA GLU A 253 -27.13 -27.39 29.28
C GLU A 253 -28.18 -26.41 28.76
N THR A 254 -27.74 -25.38 28.04
CA THR A 254 -28.65 -24.45 27.37
C THR A 254 -28.23 -24.19 25.93
N VAL A 255 -29.22 -24.07 25.05
CA VAL A 255 -29.03 -23.67 23.65
C VAL A 255 -29.56 -22.26 23.46
N LEU A 256 -28.68 -21.37 23.03
CA LEU A 256 -28.91 -19.93 22.98
C LEU A 256 -28.66 -19.42 21.56
N LEU A 257 -29.46 -18.42 21.16
CA LEU A 257 -29.20 -17.57 20.01
C LEU A 257 -28.55 -16.28 20.51
N ILE A 258 -27.31 -16.06 20.10
CA ILE A 258 -26.48 -14.93 20.53
C ILE A 258 -25.94 -14.15 19.33
N ASP A 259 -25.59 -12.90 19.57
CA ASP A 259 -24.75 -12.16 18.64
C ASP A 259 -23.32 -12.74 18.62
N PRO A 260 -22.65 -12.79 17.46
CA PRO A 260 -21.25 -13.25 17.38
C PRO A 260 -20.27 -12.52 18.29
N GLY A 261 -20.56 -11.27 18.67
CA GLY A 261 -19.74 -10.50 19.62
C GLY A 261 -19.80 -11.02 21.05
N GLN A 262 -20.93 -11.61 21.45
CA GLN A 262 -21.16 -12.14 22.81
C GLN A 262 -20.46 -13.48 23.03
N PHE A 263 -20.12 -14.21 21.96
CA PHE A 263 -19.42 -15.49 22.03
C PHE A 263 -18.13 -15.40 22.86
N ARG A 264 -17.33 -14.35 22.63
CA ARG A 264 -16.08 -14.14 23.35
C ARG A 264 -16.33 -13.85 24.84
N ILE A 265 -17.34 -13.05 25.15
CA ILE A 265 -17.70 -12.65 26.52
C ILE A 265 -18.15 -13.88 27.32
N ILE A 266 -19.01 -14.72 26.74
CA ILE A 266 -19.48 -15.96 27.37
C ILE A 266 -18.31 -16.93 27.60
N ASN A 267 -17.41 -17.09 26.63
CA ASN A 267 -16.25 -17.97 26.78
C ASN A 267 -15.30 -17.50 27.91
N GLU A 268 -14.97 -16.21 27.96
CA GLU A 268 -14.13 -15.64 29.02
C GLU A 268 -14.78 -15.79 30.41
N LEU A 269 -16.10 -15.61 30.48
CA LEU A 269 -16.89 -15.76 31.70
C LEU A 269 -16.89 -17.22 32.20
N LEU A 270 -17.08 -18.20 31.31
CA LEU A 270 -17.00 -19.62 31.65
C LEU A 270 -15.60 -20.04 32.10
N GLN A 271 -14.55 -19.52 31.48
CA GLN A 271 -13.17 -19.84 31.88
C GLN A 271 -12.84 -19.31 33.27
N LYS A 272 -13.26 -18.07 33.58
CA LYS A 272 -13.00 -17.41 34.87
C LYS A 272 -13.74 -18.07 36.02
N GLU A 273 -15.02 -18.35 35.83
CA GLU A 273 -15.90 -18.80 36.92
C GLU A 273 -15.90 -20.33 37.05
N CYS A 274 -15.91 -21.09 35.94
CA CYS A 274 -15.92 -22.56 35.97
C CYS A 274 -14.53 -23.20 36.01
N LYS A 275 -13.44 -22.41 36.11
CA LYS A 275 -12.04 -22.88 36.07
C LYS A 275 -11.76 -23.84 34.90
N GLY A 276 -12.37 -23.59 33.74
CA GLY A 276 -12.20 -24.40 32.52
C GLY A 276 -13.09 -25.65 32.42
N ARG A 277 -14.02 -25.89 33.35
CA ARG A 277 -15.01 -26.98 33.26
C ARG A 277 -16.25 -26.63 32.44
N GLY A 278 -16.50 -25.34 32.20
CA GLY A 278 -17.59 -24.89 31.33
C GLY A 278 -17.23 -25.11 29.86
N ARG A 279 -18.18 -25.64 29.08
CA ARG A 279 -18.00 -25.91 27.65
C ARG A 279 -18.90 -25.01 26.83
N LEU A 280 -18.34 -24.38 25.81
CA LEU A 280 -19.06 -23.58 24.82
C LEU A 280 -18.87 -24.21 23.44
N GLU A 281 -19.96 -24.68 22.84
CA GLU A 281 -19.96 -25.28 21.51
C GLU A 281 -20.81 -24.46 20.55
N THR A 282 -20.30 -24.21 19.35
CA THR A 282 -21.11 -23.62 18.29
C THR A 282 -21.89 -24.73 17.61
N LEU A 283 -23.22 -24.63 17.59
CA LEU A 283 -24.05 -25.55 16.83
C LEU A 283 -24.19 -25.03 15.40
N THR A 284 -24.00 -25.90 14.41
CA THR A 284 -24.27 -25.55 13.01
C THR A 284 -25.75 -25.23 12.83
N PHE A 285 -26.03 -24.06 12.27
CA PHE A 285 -27.32 -23.73 11.72
C PHE A 285 -27.58 -24.72 10.57
N ALA A 286 -28.46 -25.69 10.76
CA ALA A 286 -29.10 -26.34 9.62
C ALA A 286 -30.09 -25.33 9.05
N ALA A 287 -29.61 -24.45 8.17
CA ALA A 287 -30.46 -23.57 7.38
C ALA A 287 -31.23 -24.42 6.36
N THR A 288 -32.24 -25.18 6.80
CA THR A 288 -33.40 -25.73 6.06
C THR A 288 -34.11 -26.78 6.93
N ALA A 289 -35.08 -26.35 7.73
CA ALA A 289 -36.20 -27.17 8.18
C ALA A 289 -37.25 -26.26 8.82
N GLY A 290 -37.92 -25.48 7.99
CA GLY A 290 -39.11 -24.72 8.35
C GLY A 290 -39.95 -24.61 7.09
N SER A 291 -40.92 -25.53 6.99
CA SER A 291 -41.98 -25.62 5.98
C SER A 291 -42.64 -24.29 5.65
#